data_AF-A0A8H4IJ19-F1
#
_entry.id   AF-A0A8H4IJ19-F1
#
_cell.length_a   1.000
_cell.length_b   1.000
_cell.length_c   1.000
_cell.angle_alpha   90.00
_cell.angle_beta   90.00
_cell.angle_gamma   90.00
#
_symmetry.space_group_name_H-M   'P 1'
#
loop_
_entity.id
_entity.type
_entity.pdbx_description
1 polymer ?
#
loop_
_entity_poly.entity_id
_entity_poly.type
_entity_poly.pdbx_seq_one_letter_code
_entity_poly.pdbx_strand_id
1 'polypeptide(L)'
;MITGDSCFKPHLNFTAQIFQKYSLTFNEEARKHPAEFEAFQFLHNLFLYNDLVMSTSLRVPTASDFYMRASSRGSDNLYPTFQDKQSRYYFPSLMARISALDTTVTEDDIEAWDGRLDWLPSFSLAEFQDSDVPNPIATGQENATGCPGTFAEKEKPCCNDREIISKLYRVTAHIYRRQSFSTHGNAVTSIENMDSTSSTSLASSAIQLIQQLSEGSMFESTLLWPIGICGRELMGYHIWERHYVICRLQQLKQRFRMKHFQRAQEVLEKFWSRKDREATHDSVTASCWRKESVMDLILLG
;
A
#
# COMPACT_ATOMS: atom_id res chain seq x y z
N MET A 1 11.18 -23.84 -15.08
CA MET A 1 10.79 -22.63 -14.32
C MET A 1 9.70 -21.96 -15.14
N ILE A 2 8.42 -22.27 -14.88
CA ILE A 2 7.30 -21.64 -15.58
C ILE A 2 7.19 -20.24 -14.98
N THR A 3 7.65 -19.23 -15.71
CA THR A 3 7.50 -17.84 -15.32
C THR A 3 6.01 -17.52 -15.33
N GLY A 4 5.43 -17.27 -14.16
CA GLY A 4 3.99 -16.94 -14.04
C GLY A 4 3.58 -15.75 -14.93
N ASP A 5 4.52 -14.89 -15.30
CA ASP A 5 4.31 -13.70 -16.12
C ASP A 5 3.72 -14.01 -17.50
N SER A 6 4.11 -15.10 -18.16
CA SER A 6 3.59 -15.44 -19.50
C SER A 6 2.16 -15.99 -19.47
N CYS A 7 1.74 -16.58 -18.35
CA CYS A 7 0.41 -17.17 -18.22
C CYS A 7 -0.65 -16.14 -17.78
N PHE A 8 -0.33 -15.20 -16.89
CA PHE A 8 -1.34 -14.29 -16.33
C PHE A 8 -1.47 -12.95 -17.07
N LYS A 9 -0.38 -12.45 -17.68
CA LYS A 9 -0.37 -11.13 -18.33
C LYS A 9 -1.39 -10.96 -19.46
N PRO A 10 -1.63 -11.95 -20.36
CA PRO A 10 -2.68 -11.83 -21.37
C PRO A 10 -4.08 -11.68 -20.78
N HIS A 11 -4.37 -12.41 -19.70
CA HIS A 11 -5.68 -12.34 -19.02
C HIS A 11 -5.88 -11.01 -18.28
N LEU A 12 -4.82 -10.48 -17.65
CA LEU A 12 -4.86 -9.15 -17.03
C LEU A 12 -5.08 -8.06 -18.08
N ASN A 13 -4.39 -8.11 -19.22
CA ASN A 13 -4.56 -7.16 -20.31
C ASN A 13 -5.97 -7.23 -20.92
N PHE A 14 -6.50 -8.44 -21.13
CA PHE A 14 -7.87 -8.63 -21.61
C PHE A 14 -8.90 -8.05 -20.64
N THR A 15 -8.72 -8.31 -19.35
CA THR A 15 -9.60 -7.78 -18.30
C THR A 15 -9.52 -6.25 -18.21
N ALA A 16 -8.32 -5.68 -18.33
CA ALA A 16 -8.12 -4.23 -18.42
C ALA A 16 -8.89 -3.62 -19.60
N GLN A 17 -8.81 -4.24 -20.78
CA GLN A 17 -9.53 -3.80 -21.99
C GLN A 17 -11.05 -3.86 -21.81
N ILE A 18 -11.57 -4.92 -21.19
CA ILE A 18 -13.00 -5.03 -20.85
C ILE A 18 -13.40 -3.86 -19.94
N PHE A 19 -12.72 -3.65 -18.82
CA PHE A 19 -13.09 -2.58 -17.91
C PHE A 19 -12.94 -1.19 -18.52
N GLN A 20 -11.92 -0.98 -19.35
CA GLN A 20 -11.75 0.27 -20.10
C GLN A 20 -12.91 0.53 -21.06
N LYS A 21 -13.39 -0.51 -21.76
CA LYS A 21 -14.47 -0.41 -22.74
C LYS A 21 -15.85 -0.26 -22.08
N TYR A 22 -16.09 -0.98 -20.98
CA TYR A 22 -17.43 -1.10 -20.40
C TYR A 22 -17.65 -0.23 -19.15
N SER A 23 -16.63 0.35 -18.53
CA SER A 23 -16.80 1.17 -17.30
C SER A 23 -17.70 2.39 -17.49
N LEU A 24 -17.75 2.99 -18.69
CA LEU A 24 -18.64 4.14 -18.96
C LEU A 24 -20.07 3.69 -19.26
N THR A 25 -20.25 2.66 -20.08
CA THR A 25 -21.57 2.17 -20.52
C THR A 25 -22.29 1.38 -19.44
N PHE A 26 -21.56 0.57 -18.67
CA PHE A 26 -22.13 -0.26 -17.60
C PHE A 26 -22.65 0.60 -16.43
N ASN A 27 -22.03 1.75 -16.16
CA ASN A 27 -22.46 2.65 -15.08
C ASN A 27 -23.86 3.26 -15.26
N GLU A 28 -24.37 3.36 -16.49
CA GLU A 28 -25.70 3.92 -16.73
C GLU A 28 -26.82 2.87 -16.69
N GLU A 29 -26.61 1.69 -17.27
CA GLU A 29 -27.61 0.62 -17.27
C GLU A 29 -27.62 -0.17 -15.96
N ALA A 30 -26.47 -0.42 -15.34
CA ALA A 30 -26.38 -1.19 -14.11
C ALA A 30 -26.96 -0.46 -12.89
N ARG A 31 -27.13 0.87 -12.93
CA ARG A 31 -27.90 1.60 -11.90
C ARG A 31 -29.35 1.11 -11.78
N LYS A 32 -29.88 0.46 -12.83
CA LYS A 32 -31.21 -0.16 -12.80
C LYS A 32 -31.20 -1.55 -12.13
N HIS A 33 -30.03 -2.15 -11.94
CA HIS A 33 -29.81 -3.47 -11.35
C HIS A 33 -28.74 -3.40 -10.24
N PRO A 34 -29.11 -2.99 -9.01
CA PRO A 34 -28.14 -2.72 -7.94
C PRO A 34 -27.18 -3.87 -7.64
N ALA A 35 -27.67 -5.11 -7.64
CA ALA A 35 -26.84 -6.30 -7.39
C ALA A 35 -25.79 -6.54 -8.49
N GLU A 36 -26.11 -6.27 -9.76
CA GLU A 36 -25.17 -6.41 -10.88
C GLU A 36 -24.14 -5.29 -10.86
N PHE A 37 -24.56 -4.08 -10.47
CA PHE A 37 -23.67 -2.94 -10.26
C PHE A 37 -22.66 -3.20 -9.14
N GLU A 38 -23.11 -3.68 -7.98
CA GLU A 38 -22.25 -4.03 -6.85
C GLU A 38 -21.26 -5.14 -7.21
N ALA A 39 -21.73 -6.19 -7.89
CA ALA A 39 -20.87 -7.28 -8.35
C ALA A 39 -19.80 -6.78 -9.33
N PHE A 40 -20.18 -5.94 -10.29
CA PHE A 40 -19.24 -5.32 -11.22
C PHE A 40 -18.23 -4.42 -10.51
N GLN A 41 -18.68 -3.57 -9.59
CA GLN A 41 -17.81 -2.67 -8.83
C GLN A 41 -16.82 -3.45 -7.97
N PHE A 42 -17.26 -4.54 -7.33
CA PHE A 42 -16.38 -5.42 -6.58
C PHE A 42 -15.34 -6.07 -7.50
N LEU A 43 -15.76 -6.66 -8.62
CA LEU A 43 -14.84 -7.31 -9.58
C LEU A 43 -13.84 -6.31 -10.19
N HIS A 44 -14.29 -5.10 -10.50
CA HIS A 44 -13.46 -4.03 -11.02
C HIS A 44 -12.40 -3.61 -10.00
N ASN A 45 -12.79 -3.33 -8.75
CA ASN A 45 -11.83 -2.98 -7.70
C ASN A 45 -10.90 -4.14 -7.33
N LEU A 46 -11.37 -5.40 -7.41
CA LEU A 46 -10.52 -6.57 -7.23
C LEU A 46 -9.45 -6.68 -8.32
N PHE A 47 -9.82 -6.45 -9.58
CA PHE A 47 -8.87 -6.41 -10.68
C PHE A 47 -7.84 -5.28 -10.48
N LEU A 48 -8.31 -4.06 -10.23
CA LEU A 48 -7.47 -2.89 -10.02
C LEU A 48 -6.52 -3.04 -8.82
N TYR A 49 -6.99 -3.64 -7.73
CA TYR A 49 -6.17 -3.96 -6.56
C TYR A 49 -5.07 -4.95 -6.90
N ASN A 50 -5.40 -6.05 -7.60
CA ASN A 50 -4.41 -7.06 -7.98
C ASN A 50 -3.36 -6.50 -8.95
N ASP A 51 -3.77 -5.64 -9.89
CA ASP A 51 -2.85 -4.95 -10.81
C ASP A 51 -1.87 -4.06 -10.03
N LEU A 52 -2.36 -3.30 -9.05
CA LEU A 52 -1.53 -2.45 -8.20
C LEU A 52 -0.59 -3.27 -7.29
N VAL A 53 -1.06 -4.35 -6.69
CA VAL A 53 -0.23 -5.25 -5.87
C VAL A 53 0.87 -5.90 -6.71
N MET A 54 0.55 -6.33 -7.94
CA MET A 54 1.53 -6.88 -8.88
C MET A 54 2.58 -5.83 -9.25
N SER A 55 2.13 -4.65 -9.67
CA SER A 55 2.97 -3.50 -10.01
C SER A 55 3.94 -3.16 -8.89
N THR A 56 3.44 -3.04 -7.65
CA THR A 56 4.28 -2.70 -6.49
C THR A 56 5.23 -3.82 -6.10
N SER A 57 4.81 -5.08 -6.19
CA SER A 57 5.64 -6.24 -5.86
C SER A 57 6.80 -6.45 -6.83
N LEU A 58 6.56 -6.21 -8.12
CA LEU A 58 7.54 -6.36 -9.20
C LEU A 58 8.30 -5.06 -9.49
N ARG A 59 7.83 -3.92 -8.96
CA ARG A 59 8.34 -2.57 -9.26
C ARG A 59 8.31 -2.26 -10.75
N VAL A 60 7.16 -2.56 -11.36
CA VAL A 60 6.87 -2.29 -12.76
C VAL A 60 5.61 -1.44 -12.86
N PRO A 61 5.40 -0.69 -13.95
CA PRO A 61 4.14 0.00 -14.19
C PRO A 61 2.93 -0.95 -14.13
N THR A 62 1.77 -0.42 -13.75
CA THR A 62 0.50 -1.17 -13.81
C THR A 62 0.18 -1.60 -15.23
N ALA A 63 -0.46 -2.76 -15.39
CA ALA A 63 -0.88 -3.25 -16.70
C ALA A 63 -2.03 -2.39 -17.27
N SER A 64 -2.90 -1.88 -16.40
CA SER A 64 -3.94 -0.93 -16.74
C SER A 64 -3.43 0.52 -16.65
N ASP A 65 -3.83 1.36 -17.60
CA ASP A 65 -3.62 2.80 -17.57
C ASP A 65 -4.68 3.54 -16.70
N PHE A 66 -5.61 2.78 -16.09
CA PHE A 66 -6.72 3.31 -15.30
C PHE A 66 -6.24 4.31 -14.25
N TYR A 67 -5.23 3.96 -13.47
CA TYR A 67 -4.74 4.79 -12.37
C TYR A 67 -4.06 6.07 -12.85
N MET A 68 -3.46 6.06 -14.05
CA MET A 68 -2.89 7.27 -14.66
C MET A 68 -4.01 8.21 -15.14
N ARG A 69 -5.08 7.64 -15.70
CA ARG A 69 -6.25 8.41 -16.18
C ARG A 69 -7.18 8.87 -15.06
N ALA A 70 -7.27 8.12 -13.96
CA ALA A 70 -8.16 8.42 -12.83
C ALA A 70 -7.82 9.75 -12.14
N SER A 71 -6.56 10.17 -12.20
CA SER A 71 -6.06 11.46 -11.69
C SER A 71 -6.04 12.58 -12.74
N SER A 72 -6.45 12.27 -13.98
CA SER A 72 -6.41 13.20 -15.13
C SER A 72 -7.81 13.52 -15.66
N ARG A 73 -8.88 13.10 -14.97
CA ARG A 73 -10.26 13.35 -15.41
C ARG A 73 -10.65 14.81 -15.16
N GLY A 74 -10.12 15.73 -15.98
CA GLY A 74 -10.67 17.09 -16.09
C GLY A 74 -9.66 18.22 -16.30
N SER A 75 -8.35 17.95 -16.37
CA SER A 75 -7.34 19.01 -16.41
C SER A 75 -6.15 18.60 -17.28
N ASP A 76 -5.86 19.37 -18.32
CA ASP A 76 -4.60 19.30 -19.12
C ASP A 76 -3.36 19.69 -18.28
N ASN A 77 -3.53 20.04 -17.00
CA ASN A 77 -2.40 20.36 -16.12
C ASN A 77 -1.77 19.08 -15.55
N LEU A 78 -0.44 19.05 -15.58
CA LEU A 78 0.44 18.01 -15.03
C LEU A 78 0.37 17.88 -13.48
N TYR A 79 -0.41 18.72 -12.80
CA TYR A 79 -0.49 18.76 -11.34
C TYR A 79 -1.89 18.35 -10.86
N PRO A 80 -2.00 17.48 -9.83
CA PRO A 80 -3.29 17.05 -9.30
C PRO A 80 -4.04 18.24 -8.72
N THR A 81 -5.27 18.44 -9.18
CA THR A 81 -6.18 19.46 -8.65
C THR A 81 -6.71 19.04 -7.27
N PHE A 82 -7.30 19.98 -6.52
CA PHE A 82 -7.95 19.68 -5.24
C PHE A 82 -9.03 18.60 -5.37
N GLN A 83 -9.72 18.54 -6.51
CA GLN A 83 -10.74 17.54 -6.81
C GLN A 83 -10.13 16.15 -7.08
N ASP A 84 -8.93 16.09 -7.68
CA ASP A 84 -8.20 14.83 -7.86
C ASP A 84 -7.74 14.25 -6.51
N LYS A 85 -7.38 15.12 -5.55
CA LYS A 85 -7.00 14.71 -4.18
C LYS A 85 -8.15 14.13 -3.37
N GLN A 86 -9.39 14.46 -3.71
CA GLN A 86 -10.60 13.90 -3.08
C GLN A 86 -11.11 12.62 -3.77
N SER A 87 -10.46 12.19 -4.86
CA SER A 87 -10.83 10.95 -5.55
C SER A 87 -10.52 9.74 -4.69
N ARG A 88 -11.44 8.78 -4.61
CA ARG A 88 -11.18 7.45 -3.99
C ARG A 88 -9.97 6.73 -4.59
N TYR A 89 -9.56 7.10 -5.81
CA TYR A 89 -8.41 6.53 -6.50
C TYR A 89 -7.13 7.35 -6.39
N TYR A 90 -7.11 8.43 -5.58
CA TYR A 90 -5.94 9.29 -5.42
C TYR A 90 -4.71 8.50 -4.95
N PHE A 91 -4.81 7.79 -3.82
CA PHE A 91 -3.70 7.00 -3.28
C PHE A 91 -3.26 5.86 -4.21
N PRO A 92 -4.17 5.03 -4.76
CA PRO A 92 -3.79 4.05 -5.78
C PRO A 92 -3.08 4.64 -7.00
N SER A 93 -3.51 5.82 -7.45
CA SER A 93 -2.86 6.54 -8.54
C SER A 93 -1.46 6.99 -8.17
N LEU A 94 -1.29 7.55 -6.98
CA LEU A 94 0.01 7.93 -6.45
C LEU A 94 0.97 6.72 -6.43
N MET A 95 0.50 5.57 -5.94
CA MET A 95 1.31 4.34 -5.90
C MET A 95 1.65 3.83 -7.30
N ALA A 96 0.70 3.86 -8.24
CA ALA A 96 0.95 3.48 -9.63
C ALA A 96 1.98 4.40 -10.32
N ARG A 97 1.92 5.71 -10.06
CA ARG A 97 2.89 6.70 -10.56
C ARG A 97 4.29 6.47 -9.98
N ILE A 98 4.38 6.16 -8.68
CA ILE A 98 5.66 5.76 -8.06
C ILE A 98 6.22 4.49 -8.71
N SER A 99 5.38 3.48 -8.97
CA SER A 99 5.80 2.27 -9.69
C SER A 99 6.27 2.55 -11.12
N ALA A 100 5.71 3.57 -11.76
CA ALA A 100 6.13 4.05 -13.08
C ALA A 100 7.34 5.00 -13.04
N LEU A 101 7.96 5.20 -11.87
CA LEU A 101 9.11 6.08 -11.64
C LEU A 101 8.84 7.54 -11.99
N ASP A 102 7.60 7.99 -11.83
CA ASP A 102 7.23 9.39 -12.02
C ASP A 102 7.88 10.26 -10.93
N THR A 103 8.89 11.04 -11.33
CA THR A 103 9.67 11.91 -10.43
C THR A 103 8.87 13.11 -9.92
N THR A 104 7.70 13.39 -10.49
CA THR A 104 6.87 14.52 -10.06
C THR A 104 6.04 14.22 -8.80
N VAL A 105 6.01 12.96 -8.34
CA VAL A 105 5.37 12.58 -7.08
C VAL A 105 6.24 13.00 -5.90
N THR A 106 5.69 13.87 -5.06
CA THR A 106 6.36 14.43 -3.87
C THR A 106 5.92 13.76 -2.57
N GLU A 107 6.63 14.04 -1.48
CA GLU A 107 6.22 13.60 -0.14
C GLU A 107 4.93 14.31 0.30
N ASP A 108 4.73 15.57 -0.09
CA ASP A 108 3.50 16.33 0.18
C ASP A 108 2.27 15.71 -0.49
N ASP A 109 2.44 15.05 -1.63
CA ASP A 109 1.35 14.31 -2.28
C ASP A 109 0.95 13.07 -1.45
N ILE A 110 1.90 12.42 -0.79
CA ILE A 110 1.63 11.28 0.12
C ILE A 110 0.89 11.77 1.36
N GLU A 111 1.34 12.89 1.94
CA GLU A 111 0.73 13.47 3.14
C GLU A 111 -0.68 14.04 2.87
N ALA A 112 -0.92 14.56 1.66
CA ALA A 112 -2.20 15.12 1.27
C ALA A 112 -3.33 14.07 1.09
N TRP A 113 -3.02 12.77 1.09
CA TRP A 113 -4.05 11.74 1.00
C TRP A 113 -4.94 11.69 2.23
N ASP A 114 -6.25 11.60 2.02
CA ASP A 114 -7.31 11.66 3.04
C ASP A 114 -7.51 10.37 3.87
N GLY A 115 -6.73 9.32 3.62
CA GLY A 115 -6.85 8.05 4.35
C GLY A 115 -8.00 7.15 3.91
N ARG A 116 -8.68 7.46 2.79
CA ARG A 116 -9.77 6.62 2.28
C ARG A 116 -9.29 5.27 1.76
N LEU A 117 -9.92 4.21 2.27
CA LEU A 117 -9.63 2.82 1.89
C LEU A 117 -10.73 2.19 1.02
N ASP A 118 -11.73 2.96 0.60
CA ASP A 118 -12.84 2.49 -0.21
C ASP A 118 -12.42 2.03 -1.61
N TRP A 119 -11.19 2.25 -2.06
CA TRP A 119 -10.66 1.61 -3.27
C TRP A 119 -10.27 0.13 -3.06
N LEU A 120 -10.10 -0.34 -1.83
CA LEU A 120 -9.81 -1.74 -1.53
C LEU A 120 -11.07 -2.61 -1.78
N PRO A 121 -10.93 -3.85 -2.29
CA PRO A 121 -12.08 -4.69 -2.61
C PRO A 121 -13.02 -4.90 -1.41
N SER A 122 -12.46 -5.16 -0.23
CA SER A 122 -13.21 -5.38 1.02
C SER A 122 -14.00 -4.16 1.52
N PHE A 123 -13.67 -2.97 1.03
CA PHE A 123 -14.27 -1.70 1.43
C PHE A 123 -14.98 -1.00 0.27
N SER A 124 -14.98 -1.62 -0.92
CA SER A 124 -15.42 -0.99 -2.16
C SER A 124 -16.92 -0.71 -2.25
N LEU A 125 -17.70 -1.46 -1.47
CA LEU A 125 -19.15 -1.36 -1.33
C LEU A 125 -19.55 -0.74 0.02
N ALA A 126 -18.58 -0.39 0.87
CA ALA A 126 -18.89 0.20 2.16
C ALA A 126 -19.32 1.66 1.94
N GLU A 127 -20.53 2.00 2.40
CA GLU A 127 -20.93 3.39 2.58
C GLU A 127 -20.13 3.98 3.74
N PHE A 128 -18.96 4.54 3.44
CA PHE A 128 -18.30 5.42 4.39
C PHE A 128 -19.13 6.70 4.44
N GLN A 129 -19.86 6.89 5.55
CA GLN A 129 -20.36 8.22 5.87
C GLN A 129 -19.14 9.13 5.99
N ASP A 130 -19.00 10.08 5.07
CA ASP A 130 -18.10 11.23 5.20
C ASP A 130 -18.59 12.08 6.37
N SER A 131 -18.40 11.59 7.58
CA SER A 131 -18.70 12.29 8.81
C SER A 131 -17.54 13.24 9.14
N ASP A 132 -17.20 14.16 8.23
CA ASP A 132 -16.31 15.30 8.52
C ASP A 132 -16.44 16.43 7.47
N VAL A 133 -17.63 16.60 6.89
CA VAL A 133 -18.01 17.92 6.37
C VAL A 133 -18.84 18.59 7.48
N PRO A 134 -18.33 19.63 8.16
CA PRO A 134 -19.18 20.45 9.00
C PRO A 134 -20.20 21.12 8.08
N ASN A 135 -21.42 20.58 8.03
CA ASN A 135 -22.54 21.25 7.38
C ASN A 135 -22.71 22.62 8.05
N PRO A 136 -22.48 23.74 7.34
CA PRO A 136 -22.81 25.03 7.88
C PRO A 136 -24.32 25.18 7.70
N ILE A 137 -25.03 25.11 8.84
CA ILE A 137 -26.36 25.68 9.06
C ILE A 137 -27.51 25.00 8.28
N ALA A 138 -28.27 24.17 8.97
CA ALA A 138 -29.69 24.01 8.70
C ALA A 138 -30.45 24.04 10.02
N THR A 139 -30.91 25.24 10.38
CA THR A 139 -31.89 25.53 11.41
C THR A 139 -33.19 24.77 11.17
N GLY A 140 -33.63 24.01 12.19
CA GLY A 140 -35.02 23.84 12.60
C GLY A 140 -36.00 23.15 11.64
N GLN A 141 -36.43 21.93 11.98
CA GLN A 141 -37.78 21.67 12.48
C GLN A 141 -37.97 20.18 12.81
N GLU A 142 -38.48 19.95 14.01
CA GLU A 142 -39.04 18.70 14.48
C GLU A 142 -40.20 18.26 13.57
N ASN A 143 -40.29 16.96 13.27
CA ASN A 143 -41.54 16.18 13.31
C ASN A 143 -41.24 14.68 13.17
N ALA A 144 -41.71 13.92 14.14
CA ALA A 144 -41.51 12.48 14.29
C ALA A 144 -42.62 11.66 13.60
N THR A 145 -42.29 10.51 13.01
CA THR A 145 -43.10 9.27 13.12
C THR A 145 -42.37 7.99 12.66
N GLY A 146 -42.08 7.09 13.61
CA GLY A 146 -42.39 5.65 13.56
C GLY A 146 -41.56 4.66 12.71
N CYS A 147 -40.67 3.88 13.35
CA CYS A 147 -40.84 2.42 13.54
C CYS A 147 -39.65 1.81 14.36
N PRO A 148 -39.90 0.83 15.25
CA PRO A 148 -38.89 0.29 16.16
C PRO A 148 -38.15 -0.89 15.52
N GLY A 149 -36.90 -0.65 15.12
CA GLY A 149 -35.99 -1.69 14.65
C GLY A 149 -34.74 -1.67 15.51
N THR A 150 -34.46 -2.80 16.15
CA THR A 150 -33.32 -3.12 17.00
C THR A 150 -32.02 -2.49 16.48
N PHE A 151 -31.64 -1.32 17.00
CA PHE A 151 -30.28 -0.82 16.83
C PHE A 151 -29.40 -1.65 17.75
N ALA A 152 -28.86 -2.75 17.20
CA ALA A 152 -27.56 -3.22 17.64
C ALA A 152 -26.67 -1.99 17.70
N GLU A 153 -26.09 -1.72 18.88
CA GLU A 153 -25.05 -0.73 19.05
C GLU A 153 -24.03 -0.98 17.94
N LYS A 154 -24.08 -0.18 16.87
CA LYS A 154 -23.01 -0.11 15.90
C LYS A 154 -21.86 0.47 16.69
N GLU A 155 -21.01 -0.43 17.19
CA GLU A 155 -19.70 -0.11 17.75
C GLU A 155 -19.13 0.99 16.88
N LYS A 156 -19.01 2.20 17.46
CA LYS A 156 -18.33 3.29 16.79
C LYS A 156 -16.98 2.72 16.36
N PRO A 157 -16.60 2.78 15.07
CA PRO A 157 -15.24 2.45 14.70
C PRO A 157 -14.33 3.26 15.61
N CYS A 158 -13.43 2.60 16.35
CA CYS A 158 -12.47 3.28 17.19
C CYS A 158 -11.77 4.31 16.29
N CYS A 159 -12.09 5.60 16.48
CA CYS A 159 -11.63 6.69 15.63
C CYS A 159 -10.10 6.64 15.42
N ASN A 160 -9.40 6.12 16.43
CA ASN A 160 -7.97 5.84 16.44
C ASN A 160 -7.50 4.84 15.36
N ASP A 161 -8.20 3.72 15.14
CA ASP A 161 -7.74 2.67 14.19
C ASP A 161 -7.70 3.19 12.74
N ARG A 162 -8.65 4.08 12.37
CA ARG A 162 -8.68 4.71 11.05
C ARG A 162 -7.50 5.66 10.85
N GLU A 163 -7.15 6.42 11.88
CA GLU A 163 -5.99 7.31 11.85
C GLU A 163 -4.69 6.50 11.74
N ILE A 164 -4.57 5.43 12.55
CA ILE A 164 -3.44 4.50 12.52
C ILE A 164 -3.26 3.89 11.13
N ILE A 165 -4.34 3.39 10.50
CA ILE A 165 -4.23 2.76 9.18
C ILE A 165 -3.89 3.79 8.10
N SER A 166 -4.45 5.00 8.16
CA SER A 166 -4.09 6.08 7.24
C SER A 166 -2.60 6.41 7.35
N LYS A 167 -2.10 6.59 8.57
CA LYS A 167 -0.67 6.84 8.82
C LYS A 167 0.21 5.67 8.36
N LEU A 168 -0.21 4.43 8.58
CA LEU A 168 0.51 3.24 8.12
C LEU A 168 0.66 3.23 6.59
N TYR A 169 -0.41 3.55 5.86
CA TYR A 169 -0.38 3.58 4.39
C TYR A 169 0.49 4.73 3.86
N ARG A 170 0.52 5.89 4.53
CA ARG A 170 1.49 6.97 4.20
C ARG A 170 2.93 6.50 4.39
N VAL A 171 3.26 5.96 5.57
CA VAL A 171 4.61 5.40 5.85
C VAL A 171 4.98 4.31 4.82
N THR A 172 4.02 3.47 4.44
CA THR A 172 4.19 2.45 3.40
C THR A 172 4.54 3.08 2.05
N ALA A 173 3.85 4.15 1.65
CA ALA A 173 4.11 4.86 0.41
C ALA A 173 5.51 5.52 0.41
N HIS A 174 5.94 6.13 1.52
CA HIS A 174 7.29 6.68 1.66
C HIS A 174 8.37 5.62 1.48
N ILE A 175 8.22 4.47 2.16
CA ILE A 175 9.13 3.33 2.00
C ILE A 175 9.14 2.84 0.55
N TYR A 176 7.96 2.69 -0.07
CA TYR A 176 7.85 2.21 -1.44
C TYR A 176 8.49 3.17 -2.44
N ARG A 177 8.27 4.48 -2.30
CA ARG A 177 8.91 5.52 -3.11
C ARG A 177 10.43 5.40 -3.04
N ARG A 178 10.99 5.37 -1.83
CA ARG A 178 12.43 5.19 -1.63
C ARG A 178 12.96 3.92 -2.30
N GLN A 179 12.26 2.80 -2.14
CA GLN A 179 12.62 1.52 -2.76
C GLN A 179 12.68 1.59 -4.30
N SER A 180 11.69 2.25 -4.91
CA SER A 180 11.58 2.38 -6.37
C SER A 180 12.69 3.25 -6.97
N PHE A 181 13.00 4.40 -6.33
CA PHE A 181 14.03 5.31 -6.82
C PHE A 181 15.47 4.88 -6.47
N SER A 182 15.70 4.18 -5.35
CA SER A 182 17.05 3.72 -4.96
C SER A 182 17.63 2.62 -5.87
N THR A 183 16.76 1.87 -6.57
CA THR A 183 17.19 0.72 -7.40
C THR A 183 17.62 1.15 -8.81
N HIS A 184 17.21 2.33 -9.29
CA HIS A 184 17.37 2.75 -10.69
C HIS A 184 18.58 3.67 -10.97
N GLY A 185 19.44 3.91 -9.98
CA GLY A 185 20.85 4.28 -10.15
C GLY A 185 21.25 5.57 -10.90
N ASN A 186 20.36 6.30 -11.60
CA ASN A 186 20.75 7.38 -12.52
C ASN A 186 19.78 8.58 -12.58
N ALA A 187 19.02 8.88 -11.53
CA ALA A 187 18.29 10.15 -11.44
C ALA A 187 19.14 11.21 -10.72
N VAL A 188 19.70 12.09 -11.54
CA VAL A 188 20.54 13.24 -11.26
C VAL A 188 19.90 14.21 -10.25
N THR A 189 20.64 14.51 -9.19
CA THR A 189 20.58 15.68 -8.28
C THR A 189 19.27 15.95 -7.52
N SER A 190 19.38 15.96 -6.18
CA SER A 190 18.40 16.49 -5.20
C SER A 190 17.39 15.53 -4.59
N ILE A 191 17.77 14.27 -4.33
CA ILE A 191 17.23 13.57 -3.16
C ILE A 191 18.36 13.58 -2.15
N GLU A 192 18.37 14.65 -1.33
CA GLU A 192 19.27 14.85 -0.20
C GLU A 192 19.56 13.51 0.48
N ASN A 193 20.86 13.23 0.72
CA ASN A 193 21.39 12.29 1.72
C ASN A 193 20.32 11.57 2.55
N MET A 194 19.57 10.64 1.94
CA MET A 194 18.54 9.90 2.64
C MET A 194 19.27 8.78 3.36
N ASP A 195 19.73 9.16 4.55
CA ASP A 195 20.43 8.34 5.52
C ASP A 195 19.78 6.95 5.58
N SER A 196 20.58 5.89 5.55
CA SER A 196 20.06 4.52 5.72
C SER A 196 19.31 4.38 7.05
N THR A 197 19.67 5.21 8.02
CA THR A 197 19.02 5.40 9.33
C THR A 197 17.56 5.86 9.24
N SER A 198 17.17 6.63 8.20
CA SER A 198 15.79 7.12 8.06
C SER A 198 14.84 6.06 7.47
N SER A 199 15.35 5.12 6.66
CA SER A 199 14.52 4.00 6.12
C SER A 199 14.13 3.06 7.26
N THR A 200 15.09 2.84 8.14
CA THR A 200 15.01 1.84 9.20
C THR A 200 14.15 2.37 10.33
N SER A 201 14.20 3.69 10.60
CA SER A 201 13.20 4.34 11.44
C SER A 201 11.77 4.26 10.89
N LEU A 202 11.58 4.37 9.57
CA LEU A 202 10.25 4.26 8.96
C LEU A 202 9.70 2.83 9.04
N ALA A 203 10.53 1.82 8.77
CA ALA A 203 10.12 0.42 8.85
C ALA A 203 9.69 0.05 10.28
N SER A 204 10.48 0.41 11.29
CA SER A 204 10.09 0.22 12.70
C SER A 204 8.82 1.02 13.05
N SER A 205 8.69 2.26 12.58
CA SER A 205 7.47 3.05 12.78
C SER A 205 6.23 2.37 12.17
N ALA A 206 6.35 1.75 10.99
CA ALA A 206 5.25 0.99 10.39
C ALA A 206 4.84 -0.19 11.27
N ILE A 207 5.81 -0.92 11.84
CA ILE A 207 5.51 -2.04 12.72
C ILE A 207 4.87 -1.59 14.03
N GLN A 208 5.32 -0.46 14.60
CA GLN A 208 4.70 0.14 15.78
C GLN A 208 3.23 0.56 15.51
N LEU A 209 2.93 1.12 14.33
CA LEU A 209 1.55 1.43 13.95
C LEU A 209 0.69 0.17 13.86
N ILE A 210 1.23 -0.93 13.30
CA ILE A 210 0.51 -2.21 13.26
C ILE A 210 0.23 -2.74 14.67
N GLN A 211 1.16 -2.56 15.61
CA GLN A 211 1.01 -2.95 17.02
C GLN A 211 -0.07 -2.15 17.76
N GLN A 212 -0.32 -0.91 17.36
CA GLN A 212 -1.32 -0.03 17.97
C GLN A 212 -2.75 -0.34 17.52
N LEU A 213 -2.93 -1.10 16.44
CA LEU A 213 -4.26 -1.48 15.98
C LEU A 213 -4.96 -2.37 17.01
N SER A 214 -6.20 -2.03 17.29
CA SER A 214 -7.05 -2.79 18.19
C SER A 214 -7.21 -4.24 17.71
N GLU A 215 -7.22 -5.20 18.63
CA GLU A 215 -7.43 -6.60 18.28
C GLU A 215 -8.81 -6.77 17.63
N GLY A 216 -8.85 -7.37 16.44
CA GLY A 216 -10.09 -7.57 15.70
C GLY A 216 -10.58 -6.35 14.92
N SER A 217 -9.75 -5.31 14.79
CA SER A 217 -10.01 -4.15 13.93
C SER A 217 -10.52 -4.53 12.55
N MET A 218 -11.49 -3.78 12.02
CA MET A 218 -12.02 -3.97 10.66
C MET A 218 -10.92 -3.82 9.58
N PHE A 219 -9.84 -3.09 9.89
CA PHE A 219 -8.75 -2.82 8.96
C PHE A 219 -7.69 -3.93 8.90
N GLU A 220 -7.78 -4.98 9.72
CA GLU A 220 -6.79 -6.07 9.75
C GLU A 220 -6.63 -6.78 8.39
N SER A 221 -7.70 -6.85 7.60
CA SER A 221 -7.69 -7.44 6.25
C SER A 221 -6.80 -6.67 5.26
N THR A 222 -6.51 -5.40 5.55
CA THR A 222 -5.74 -4.50 4.69
C THR A 222 -4.24 -4.58 4.94
N LEU A 223 -3.80 -5.26 6.02
CA LEU A 223 -2.42 -5.23 6.50
C LEU A 223 -1.45 -6.01 5.62
N LEU A 224 -1.95 -6.94 4.80
CA LEU A 224 -1.10 -7.80 3.98
C LEU A 224 -0.17 -6.97 3.06
N TRP A 225 -0.70 -5.92 2.45
CA TRP A 225 0.05 -5.11 1.49
C TRP A 225 1.08 -4.19 2.18
N PRO A 226 0.73 -3.40 3.21
CA PRO A 226 1.71 -2.69 4.04
C PRO A 226 2.81 -3.58 4.61
N ILE A 227 2.46 -4.74 5.19
CA ILE A 227 3.45 -5.68 5.72
C ILE A 227 4.40 -6.17 4.62
N GLY A 228 3.87 -6.45 3.43
CA GLY A 228 4.66 -6.93 2.29
C GLY A 228 5.70 -5.92 1.79
N ILE A 229 5.41 -4.62 1.89
CA ILE A 229 6.31 -3.53 1.50
C ILE A 229 7.28 -3.20 2.64
N CYS A 230 6.75 -2.85 3.81
CA CYS A 230 7.54 -2.38 4.95
C CYS A 230 8.42 -3.49 5.55
N GLY A 231 7.91 -4.73 5.58
CA GLY A 231 8.65 -5.87 6.13
C GLY A 231 9.98 -6.13 5.41
N ARG A 232 10.11 -5.77 4.13
CA ARG A 232 11.36 -5.94 3.38
C ARG A 232 12.47 -4.98 3.82
N GLU A 233 12.16 -3.88 4.49
CA GLU A 233 13.15 -2.94 5.03
C GLU A 233 13.71 -3.38 6.39
N LEU A 234 13.08 -4.37 7.04
CA LEU A 234 13.57 -4.88 8.33
C LEU A 234 14.87 -5.66 8.15
N MET A 235 15.99 -5.04 8.55
CA MET A 235 17.34 -5.63 8.58
C MET A 235 17.63 -6.44 9.86
N GLY A 236 18.79 -7.11 9.92
CA GLY A 236 19.15 -8.07 10.98
C GLY A 236 19.11 -7.56 12.43
N TYR A 237 19.20 -6.25 12.65
CA TYR A 237 19.09 -5.65 13.98
C TYR A 237 17.64 -5.39 14.43
N HIS A 238 16.64 -5.50 13.55
CA HIS A 238 15.21 -5.39 13.87
C HIS A 238 14.62 -6.75 14.30
N ILE A 239 15.28 -7.42 15.24
CA ILE A 239 14.95 -8.80 15.62
C ILE A 239 13.50 -8.88 16.15
N TRP A 240 13.11 -7.91 16.98
CA TRP A 240 11.78 -7.86 17.60
C TRP A 240 10.68 -7.56 16.58
N GLU A 241 10.91 -6.60 15.68
CA GLU A 241 9.94 -6.25 14.63
C GLU A 241 9.75 -7.39 13.64
N ARG A 242 10.84 -8.05 13.21
CA ARG A 242 10.75 -9.25 12.36
C ARG A 242 9.95 -10.34 13.05
N HIS A 243 10.24 -10.63 14.31
CA HIS A 243 9.48 -11.63 15.09
C HIS A 243 8.00 -11.27 15.18
N TYR A 244 7.69 -10.01 15.53
CA TYR A 244 6.32 -9.52 15.60
C TYR A 244 5.58 -9.68 14.27
N VAL A 245 6.20 -9.30 13.13
CA VAL A 245 5.60 -9.45 11.80
C VAL A 245 5.23 -10.90 11.51
N ILE A 246 6.10 -11.85 11.84
CA ILE A 246 5.84 -13.28 11.63
C ILE A 246 4.66 -13.74 12.49
N CYS A 247 4.65 -13.41 13.78
CA CYS A 247 3.53 -13.73 14.67
C CYS A 247 2.21 -13.10 14.18
N ARG A 248 2.25 -11.84 13.75
CA ARG A 248 1.07 -11.13 13.24
C ARG A 248 0.53 -11.76 11.97
N LEU A 249 1.39 -12.13 11.03
CA LEU A 249 0.99 -12.86 9.81
C LEU A 249 0.36 -14.23 10.12
N GLN A 250 0.86 -14.94 11.14
CA GLN A 250 0.26 -16.20 11.59
C GLN A 250 -1.13 -15.99 12.19
N GLN A 251 -1.31 -14.96 13.02
CA GLN A 251 -2.63 -14.59 13.57
C GLN A 251 -3.61 -14.23 12.45
N LEU A 252 -3.21 -13.39 11.50
CA LEU A 252 -4.03 -12.98 10.36
C LEU A 252 -4.40 -14.19 9.48
N LYS A 253 -3.46 -15.12 9.25
CA LYS A 253 -3.72 -16.39 8.57
C LYS A 253 -4.80 -17.20 9.30
N GLN A 254 -4.71 -17.34 10.62
CA GLN A 254 -5.68 -18.11 11.41
C GLN A 254 -7.07 -17.46 11.37
N ARG A 255 -7.13 -16.13 11.53
CA ARG A 255 -8.37 -15.35 11.53
C ARG A 255 -9.08 -15.38 10.16
N PHE A 256 -8.37 -15.04 9.08
CA PHE A 256 -8.97 -14.92 7.75
C PHE A 256 -8.95 -16.22 6.94
N ARG A 257 -8.22 -17.25 7.39
CA ARG A 257 -8.02 -18.55 6.69
C ARG A 257 -7.49 -18.41 5.27
N MET A 258 -6.73 -17.34 5.00
CA MET A 258 -6.16 -17.06 3.68
C MET A 258 -4.70 -17.49 3.60
N LYS A 259 -4.35 -18.23 2.53
CA LYS A 259 -2.97 -18.70 2.29
C LYS A 259 -1.99 -17.57 1.97
N HIS A 260 -2.48 -16.40 1.56
CA HIS A 260 -1.62 -15.26 1.21
C HIS A 260 -0.79 -14.75 2.39
N PHE A 261 -1.31 -14.80 3.62
CA PHE A 261 -0.55 -14.43 4.81
C PHE A 261 0.61 -15.39 5.08
N GLN A 262 0.38 -16.70 4.93
CA GLN A 262 1.47 -17.69 4.98
C GLN A 262 2.51 -17.43 3.90
N ARG A 263 2.06 -17.14 2.67
CA ARG A 263 2.97 -16.88 1.57
C ARG A 263 3.84 -15.66 1.82
N ALA A 264 3.27 -14.58 2.38
CA ALA A 264 4.01 -13.39 2.77
C ALA A 264 5.07 -13.71 3.83
N GLN A 265 4.73 -14.53 4.83
CA GLN A 265 5.67 -15.01 5.86
C GLN A 265 6.88 -15.70 5.21
N GLU A 266 6.64 -16.70 4.36
CA GLU A 266 7.71 -17.46 3.69
C GLU A 266 8.60 -16.57 2.81
N VAL A 267 8.01 -15.57 2.15
CA VAL A 267 8.76 -14.64 1.27
C VAL A 267 9.64 -13.72 2.11
N LEU A 268 9.13 -13.17 3.22
CA LEU A 268 9.89 -12.30 4.11
C LEU A 268 11.03 -13.05 4.81
N GLU A 269 10.77 -14.25 5.36
CA GLU A 269 11.80 -15.07 6.00
C GLU A 269 12.94 -15.41 5.03
N LYS A 270 12.62 -15.81 3.80
CA LYS A 270 13.61 -16.08 2.75
C LYS A 270 14.39 -14.81 2.37
N PHE A 271 13.71 -13.68 2.28
CA PHE A 271 14.33 -12.40 1.96
C PHE A 271 15.33 -11.99 3.05
N TRP A 272 14.91 -12.00 4.31
CA TRP A 272 15.75 -11.67 5.46
C TRP A 272 16.94 -12.62 5.59
N SER A 273 16.70 -13.93 5.47
CA SER A 273 17.78 -14.94 5.52
C SER A 273 18.83 -14.71 4.43
N ARG A 274 18.42 -14.26 3.23
CA ARG A 274 19.36 -13.91 2.16
C ARG A 274 20.14 -12.64 2.52
N LYS A 275 19.46 -11.60 2.99
CA LYS A 275 20.07 -10.31 3.35
C LYS A 275 21.06 -10.42 4.51
N ASP A 276 20.72 -11.21 5.52
CA ASP A 276 21.58 -11.42 6.68
C ASP A 276 22.87 -12.16 6.28
N ARG A 277 22.78 -13.12 5.33
CA ARG A 277 23.96 -13.77 4.74
C ARG A 277 24.84 -12.81 3.95
N GLU A 278 24.25 -11.96 3.11
CA GLU A 278 24.97 -10.92 2.36
C GLU A 278 25.73 -10.00 3.32
N ALA A 279 25.07 -9.51 4.37
CA ALA A 279 25.69 -8.64 5.37
C ALA A 279 26.86 -9.32 6.12
N THR A 280 26.75 -10.61 6.44
CA THR A 280 27.87 -11.35 7.04
C THR A 280 29.02 -11.51 6.07
N HIS A 281 28.77 -11.75 4.78
CA HIS A 281 29.83 -11.88 3.77
C HIS A 281 30.60 -10.57 3.57
N ASP A 282 29.89 -9.44 3.50
CA ASP A 282 30.50 -8.11 3.37
C ASP A 282 31.32 -7.71 4.60
N SER A 283 30.93 -8.15 5.79
CA SER A 283 31.71 -7.96 7.02
C SER A 283 33.00 -8.80 7.05
N VAL A 284 32.98 -9.99 6.45
CA VAL A 284 34.15 -10.89 6.35
C VAL A 284 35.13 -10.38 5.31
N THR A 285 34.66 -9.92 4.14
CA THR A 285 35.54 -9.31 3.13
C THR A 285 36.14 -8.00 3.64
N ALA A 286 35.35 -7.10 4.24
CA ALA A 286 35.84 -5.85 4.82
C ALA A 286 36.84 -6.04 5.98
N SER A 287 36.75 -7.15 6.72
CA SER A 287 37.74 -7.52 7.74
C SER A 287 38.99 -8.20 7.18
N CYS A 288 38.89 -8.86 6.02
CA CYS A 288 40.04 -9.42 5.30
C CYS A 288 40.92 -8.31 4.70
N TRP A 289 40.32 -7.31 4.04
CA TRP A 289 41.05 -6.14 3.52
C TRP A 289 41.69 -5.29 4.63
N ARG A 290 41.05 -5.19 5.81
CA ARG A 290 41.65 -4.51 6.96
C ARG A 290 42.80 -5.29 7.60
N LYS A 291 42.84 -6.61 7.49
CA LYS A 291 43.96 -7.43 7.99
C LYS A 291 45.15 -7.41 7.03
N GLU A 292 44.93 -7.32 5.72
CA GLU A 292 46.02 -7.13 4.74
C GLU A 292 46.63 -5.71 4.84
N SER A 293 45.82 -4.66 5.00
CA SER A 293 46.34 -3.29 5.17
C SER A 293 47.11 -3.05 6.49
N VAL A 294 46.87 -3.85 7.54
CA VAL A 294 47.61 -3.74 8.81
C VAL A 294 48.88 -4.61 8.80
N MET A 295 48.93 -5.67 7.99
CA MET A 295 50.15 -6.47 7.82
C MET A 295 51.17 -5.80 6.87
N ASP A 296 50.72 -5.02 5.88
CA ASP A 296 51.61 -4.24 5.01
C ASP A 296 52.22 -3.00 5.71
N LEU A 297 51.65 -2.55 6.83
CA LEU A 297 52.20 -1.45 7.64
C LEU A 297 53.20 -1.88 8.72
N ILE A 298 53.41 -3.19 8.91
CA ILE A 298 54.35 -3.75 9.91
C ILE A 298 55.64 -4.29 9.26
N LEU A 299 55.73 -4.33 7.93
CA LEU A 299 56.93 -4.78 7.19
C LEU A 299 57.74 -3.66 6.52
N LEU A 300 57.50 -2.39 6.89
CA LEU A 300 58.29 -1.23 6.45
C LEU A 300 58.74 -0.33 7.62
N GLY A 301 59.02 -0.93 8.78
CA GLY A 301 59.70 -0.30 9.92
C GLY A 301 61.06 -0.94 10.17
#